data_AF-A0A8T7FQI6-F1
#
_entry.id   AF-A0A8T7FQI6-F1
#
_cell.length_a   1.000
_cell.length_b   1.000
_cell.length_c   1.000
_cell.angle_alpha   90.00
_cell.angle_beta   90.00
_cell.angle_gamma   90.00
#
_symmetry.space_group_name_H-M   'P 1'
#
loop_
_entity.id
_entity.type
_entity.pdbx_description
1 polymer ?
#
loop_
_entity_poly.entity_id
_entity_poly.type
_entity_poly.pdbx_seq_one_letter_code
_entity_poly.pdbx_strand_id
1 'polypeptide(L)'
;MSSLKQSIFWVSLYLASIFILAQFDYTDSPIIDFAKYFYFLVMVAIPATVFFPYTSKVSIFVPIVIWGSVYLVMLQILDRTASAPNSSFAIILLEFVLLVLGVWLSYQLAQGIRHAESILDALAVSAFPNRTQNIEEATRQIKIEITRSRRYHRPLCLLAMYAEITVDVSATRLISGIQQDLTKRFSFARVGQVIGEHIRQTDMVFRDQNNRFVILCPETNYQSSQSLARRISFAVREKTGMEISWGSVAFPDDALNFDDLMDVAATRLARPKMVEEEPGVQVEA
;
A
#
# COMPACT_ATOMS: atom_id res chain seq x y z
N MET A 1 3.25 -19.73 3.86
CA MET A 1 4.09 -19.24 4.98
C MET A 1 5.42 -19.97 5.11
N SER A 2 5.51 -21.27 4.81
CA SER A 2 6.79 -22.01 4.79
C SER A 2 7.80 -21.40 3.81
N SER A 3 7.34 -21.01 2.61
CA SER A 3 8.17 -20.36 1.59
C SER A 3 8.78 -19.04 2.05
N LEU A 4 8.01 -18.14 2.69
CA LEU A 4 8.54 -16.87 3.20
C LEU A 4 9.60 -17.08 4.28
N LYS A 5 9.35 -17.97 5.25
CA LYS A 5 10.32 -18.30 6.30
C LYS A 5 11.61 -18.87 5.69
N GLN A 6 11.47 -19.75 4.70
CA GLN A 6 12.61 -20.29 3.96
C GLN A 6 13.37 -19.20 3.20
N SER A 7 12.70 -18.30 2.48
CA SER A 7 13.36 -17.19 1.76
C SER A 7 14.09 -16.23 2.71
N ILE A 8 13.49 -15.87 3.86
CA ILE A 8 14.15 -15.05 4.89
C ILE A 8 15.39 -15.76 5.43
N PHE A 9 15.28 -17.05 5.72
CA PHE A 9 16.39 -17.86 6.20
C PHE A 9 17.52 -17.91 5.17
N TRP A 10 17.21 -18.19 3.89
CA TRP A 10 18.22 -18.26 2.84
C TRP A 10 18.90 -16.93 2.55
N VAL A 11 18.15 -15.81 2.52
CA VAL A 11 18.74 -14.47 2.35
C VAL A 11 19.62 -14.11 3.54
N SER A 12 19.16 -14.36 4.77
CA SER A 12 19.94 -14.11 5.99
C SER A 12 21.22 -14.96 6.02
N LEU A 13 21.11 -16.25 5.69
CA LEU A 13 22.23 -17.18 5.63
C LEU A 13 23.23 -16.77 4.54
N TYR A 14 22.75 -16.35 3.37
CA TYR A 14 23.57 -15.82 2.29
C TYR A 14 24.33 -14.57 2.74
N LEU A 15 23.65 -13.58 3.34
CA LEU A 15 24.28 -12.36 3.82
C LEU A 15 25.30 -12.63 4.93
N ALA A 16 24.98 -13.52 5.87
CA ALA A 16 25.93 -13.94 6.91
C ALA A 16 27.17 -14.61 6.30
N SER A 17 26.98 -15.46 5.28
CA SER A 17 28.09 -16.12 4.57
C SER A 17 28.98 -15.12 3.84
N ILE A 18 28.39 -14.15 3.13
CA ILE A 18 29.14 -13.07 2.47
C ILE A 18 29.90 -12.21 3.49
N PHE A 19 29.27 -11.90 4.63
CA PHE A 19 29.92 -11.11 5.68
C PHE A 19 31.10 -11.86 6.32
N ILE A 20 30.96 -13.16 6.57
CA ILE A 20 32.06 -14.00 7.06
C ILE A 20 33.20 -14.04 6.03
N LEU A 21 32.89 -14.22 4.74
CA LEU A 21 33.89 -14.16 3.67
C LEU A 21 34.60 -12.80 3.63
N ALA A 22 33.86 -11.70 3.78
CA ALA A 22 34.43 -10.35 3.84
C ALA A 22 35.42 -10.16 5.01
N GLN A 23 35.16 -10.78 6.17
CA GLN A 23 36.08 -10.73 7.32
C GLN A 23 37.38 -11.50 7.06
N PHE A 24 37.28 -12.68 6.45
CA PHE A 24 38.46 -13.48 6.10
C PHE A 24 39.34 -12.81 5.04
N ASP A 25 38.72 -12.09 4.11
CA ASP A 25 39.41 -11.38 3.04
C ASP A 25 40.20 -10.15 3.53
N TYR A 26 39.84 -9.62 4.71
CA TYR A 26 40.53 -8.48 5.33
C TYR A 26 41.82 -8.87 6.09
N THR A 27 42.16 -10.16 6.13
CA THR A 27 43.37 -10.67 6.80
C THR A 27 44.57 -10.66 5.84
N ASP A 28 45.81 -10.54 6.35
CA ASP A 28 47.05 -10.42 5.54
C ASP A 28 47.31 -11.59 4.55
N SER A 29 46.57 -12.69 4.68
CA SER A 29 46.59 -13.82 3.74
C SER A 29 45.17 -14.23 3.35
N PRO A 30 44.54 -13.54 2.37
CA PRO A 30 43.18 -13.84 1.95
C PRO A 30 43.11 -15.22 1.27
N ILE A 31 42.09 -16.00 1.63
CA ILE A 31 41.83 -17.32 1.02
C ILE A 31 41.23 -17.13 -0.38
N ILE A 32 40.37 -16.12 -0.55
CA ILE A 32 39.73 -15.75 -1.81
C ILE A 32 39.70 -14.22 -1.87
N ASP A 33 40.56 -13.63 -2.71
CA ASP A 33 40.78 -12.19 -2.87
C ASP A 33 39.64 -11.52 -3.68
N PHE A 34 38.53 -11.22 -3.00
CA PHE A 34 37.36 -10.59 -3.59
C PHE A 34 37.53 -9.07 -3.67
N ALA A 35 37.03 -8.46 -4.73
CA ALA A 35 37.13 -7.02 -4.85
C ALA A 35 36.23 -6.29 -3.83
N LYS A 36 36.74 -5.23 -3.18
CA LYS A 36 35.97 -4.42 -2.21
C LYS A 36 34.64 -3.89 -2.76
N TYR A 37 34.61 -3.55 -4.05
CA TYR A 37 33.38 -3.07 -4.71
C TYR A 37 32.32 -4.16 -4.84
N PHE A 38 32.68 -5.45 -4.87
CA PHE A 38 31.71 -6.55 -4.89
C PHE A 38 30.90 -6.58 -3.61
N TYR A 39 31.54 -6.47 -2.45
CA TYR A 39 30.85 -6.41 -1.15
C TYR A 39 29.93 -5.21 -1.04
N PHE A 40 30.41 -4.03 -1.47
CA PHE A 40 29.59 -2.82 -1.53
C PHE A 40 28.37 -3.03 -2.43
N LEU A 41 28.58 -3.63 -3.60
CA LEU A 41 27.50 -3.90 -4.55
C LEU A 41 26.46 -4.86 -3.96
N VAL A 42 26.87 -5.94 -3.30
CA VAL A 42 25.94 -6.87 -2.63
C VAL A 42 25.16 -6.18 -1.52
N MET A 43 25.82 -5.33 -0.72
CA MET A 43 25.20 -4.56 0.37
C MET A 43 24.13 -3.58 -0.13
N VAL A 44 24.27 -3.05 -1.34
CA VAL A 44 23.28 -2.16 -1.95
C VAL A 44 22.22 -2.94 -2.73
N ALA A 45 22.65 -3.92 -3.53
CA ALA A 45 21.80 -4.66 -4.46
C ALA A 45 20.70 -5.46 -3.75
N ILE A 46 21.02 -6.09 -2.62
CA ILE A 46 20.08 -6.93 -1.89
C ILE A 46 18.96 -6.10 -1.26
N PRO A 47 19.22 -5.09 -0.41
CA PRO A 47 18.18 -4.22 0.12
C PRO A 47 17.40 -3.52 -0.98
N ALA A 48 18.06 -3.00 -2.02
CA ALA A 48 17.37 -2.35 -3.13
C ALA A 48 16.40 -3.31 -3.84
N THR A 49 16.79 -4.57 -4.05
CA THR A 49 15.91 -5.58 -4.68
C THR A 49 14.72 -5.93 -3.79
N VAL A 50 14.91 -5.99 -2.46
CA VAL A 50 13.85 -6.32 -1.49
C VAL A 50 12.86 -5.16 -1.30
N PHE A 51 13.36 -3.94 -1.09
CA PHE A 51 12.54 -2.79 -0.71
C PHE A 51 11.99 -1.99 -1.89
N PHE A 52 12.52 -2.16 -3.10
CA PHE A 52 12.03 -1.40 -4.24
C PHE A 52 10.70 -1.99 -4.76
N PRO A 53 9.60 -1.20 -4.75
CA PRO A 53 8.24 -1.73 -4.93
C PRO A 53 7.99 -2.29 -6.32
N TYR A 54 8.71 -1.80 -7.33
CA TYR A 54 8.54 -2.24 -8.73
C TYR A 54 9.24 -3.56 -9.04
N THR A 55 10.26 -3.96 -8.27
CA THR A 55 11.08 -5.15 -8.56
C THR A 55 10.24 -6.43 -8.59
N SER A 56 9.19 -6.46 -7.78
CA SER A 56 8.31 -7.60 -7.64
C SER A 56 7.21 -7.70 -8.71
N LYS A 57 7.00 -6.64 -9.51
CA LYS A 57 6.03 -6.59 -10.62
C LYS A 57 6.66 -7.01 -11.96
N VAL A 58 7.99 -7.03 -12.03
CA VAL A 58 8.76 -7.36 -13.23
C VAL A 58 9.31 -8.79 -13.16
N SER A 59 9.71 -9.33 -14.30
CA SER A 59 10.37 -10.65 -14.35
C SER A 59 11.71 -10.62 -13.62
N ILE A 60 12.10 -11.77 -13.07
CA ILE A 60 13.37 -11.97 -12.34
C ILE A 60 14.62 -11.59 -13.15
N PHE A 61 14.52 -11.66 -14.48
CA PHE A 61 15.63 -11.27 -15.36
C PHE A 61 15.93 -9.77 -15.29
N VAL A 62 14.95 -8.92 -15.01
CA VAL A 62 15.15 -7.46 -14.95
C VAL A 62 16.15 -7.07 -13.85
N PRO A 63 15.95 -7.41 -12.56
CA PRO A 63 16.93 -7.08 -11.53
C PRO A 63 18.28 -7.78 -11.73
N ILE A 64 18.30 -9.01 -12.27
CA ILE A 64 19.55 -9.71 -12.59
C ILE A 64 20.34 -8.95 -13.66
N VAL A 65 19.70 -8.53 -14.75
CA VAL A 65 20.36 -7.78 -15.83
C VAL A 65 20.81 -6.40 -15.35
N ILE A 66 19.99 -5.70 -14.55
CA ILE A 66 20.37 -4.39 -13.98
C ILE A 66 21.62 -4.53 -13.11
N TRP A 67 21.60 -5.39 -12.09
CA TRP A 67 22.74 -5.53 -11.17
C TRP A 67 23.96 -6.17 -11.83
N GLY A 68 23.76 -7.11 -12.75
CA GLY A 68 24.82 -7.67 -13.57
C GLY A 68 25.49 -6.61 -14.46
N SER A 69 24.70 -5.71 -15.06
CA SER A 69 25.24 -4.59 -15.86
C SER A 69 26.02 -3.60 -15.00
N VAL A 70 25.50 -3.24 -13.82
CA VAL A 70 26.19 -2.36 -12.86
C VAL A 70 27.53 -2.98 -12.45
N TYR A 71 27.56 -4.30 -12.20
CA TYR A 71 28.80 -5.02 -11.89
C TYR A 71 29.81 -4.97 -13.03
N LEU A 72 29.38 -5.21 -14.28
CA LEU A 72 30.26 -5.14 -15.45
C LEU A 72 30.82 -3.73 -15.69
N VAL A 73 30.01 -2.70 -15.46
CA VAL A 73 30.46 -1.30 -15.55
C VAL A 73 31.49 -1.00 -14.45
N MET A 74 31.24 -1.44 -13.22
CA MET A 74 32.22 -1.32 -12.12
C MET A 74 33.53 -2.03 -12.46
N LEU A 75 33.47 -3.22 -13.04
CA LEU A 75 34.65 -3.99 -13.47
C LEU A 75 35.49 -3.26 -14.52
N GLN A 76 34.88 -2.43 -15.37
CA GLN A 76 35.60 -1.66 -16.41
C GLN A 76 36.16 -0.33 -15.89
N ILE A 77 35.52 0.30 -14.91
CA ILE A 77 35.88 1.65 -14.42
C ILE A 77 36.87 1.58 -13.27
N LEU A 78 36.70 0.63 -12.35
CA LEU A 78 37.51 0.54 -11.14
C LEU A 78 38.74 -0.31 -11.39
N ASP A 79 39.91 0.25 -11.07
CA ASP A 79 41.16 -0.49 -11.17
C ASP A 79 41.21 -1.60 -10.12
N ARG A 80 41.10 -2.84 -10.57
CA ARG A 80 41.02 -4.01 -9.71
C ARG A 80 42.33 -4.29 -9.00
N THR A 81 43.47 -3.94 -9.58
CA THR A 81 44.79 -4.20 -8.94
C THR A 81 44.97 -3.45 -7.62
N ALA A 82 44.23 -2.35 -7.42
CA ALA A 82 44.23 -1.61 -6.16
C ALA A 82 43.44 -2.31 -5.04
N SER A 83 42.53 -3.22 -5.37
CA SER A 83 41.63 -3.87 -4.39
C SER A 83 41.85 -5.37 -4.25
N ALA A 84 42.23 -6.07 -5.32
CA ALA A 84 42.42 -7.52 -5.37
C ALA A 84 43.58 -7.89 -6.32
N PRO A 85 44.84 -7.79 -5.87
CA PRO A 85 46.02 -7.95 -6.72
C PRO A 85 46.24 -9.37 -7.25
N ASN A 86 45.71 -10.42 -6.60
CA ASN A 86 45.90 -11.82 -7.00
C ASN A 86 44.70 -12.39 -7.77
N SER A 87 43.92 -11.53 -8.43
CA SER A 87 42.65 -11.95 -9.01
C SER A 87 42.82 -12.84 -10.24
N SER A 88 42.28 -14.06 -10.16
CA SER A 88 42.10 -14.96 -11.31
C SER A 88 40.71 -14.78 -11.93
N PHE A 89 40.55 -15.11 -13.21
CA PHE A 89 39.24 -15.11 -13.89
C PHE A 89 38.17 -15.90 -13.12
N ALA A 90 38.58 -17.01 -12.48
CA ALA A 90 37.70 -17.82 -11.63
C ALA A 90 37.08 -17.02 -10.47
N ILE A 91 37.80 -16.07 -9.87
CA ILE A 91 37.31 -15.24 -8.77
C ILE A 91 36.27 -14.24 -9.29
N ILE A 92 36.53 -13.59 -10.44
CA ILE A 92 35.58 -12.66 -11.08
C ILE A 92 34.27 -13.38 -11.44
N LEU A 93 34.38 -14.61 -11.96
CA LEU A 93 33.22 -15.45 -12.26
C LEU A 93 32.46 -15.80 -10.98
N LEU A 94 33.17 -16.14 -9.89
CA LEU A 94 32.56 -16.44 -8.60
C LEU A 94 31.82 -15.23 -8.01
N GLU A 95 32.42 -14.03 -8.05
CA GLU A 95 31.78 -12.76 -7.65
C GLU A 95 30.48 -12.54 -8.42
N PHE A 96 30.51 -12.70 -9.74
CA PHE A 96 29.33 -12.55 -10.57
C PHE A 96 28.23 -13.56 -10.22
N VAL A 97 28.59 -14.84 -10.06
CA VAL A 97 27.65 -15.90 -9.68
C VAL A 97 27.04 -15.63 -8.31
N LEU A 98 27.85 -15.23 -7.32
CA LEU A 98 27.37 -14.88 -5.99
C LEU A 98 26.42 -13.68 -6.03
N LEU A 99 26.76 -12.63 -6.78
CA LEU A 99 25.87 -11.47 -6.95
C LEU A 99 24.51 -11.88 -7.53
N VAL A 100 24.52 -12.65 -8.62
CA VAL A 100 23.29 -13.13 -9.28
C VAL A 100 22.47 -13.98 -8.32
N LEU A 101 23.12 -14.87 -7.55
CA LEU A 101 22.46 -15.68 -6.53
C LEU A 101 21.83 -14.82 -5.43
N GLY A 102 22.54 -13.80 -4.93
CA GLY A 102 22.04 -12.86 -3.93
C GLY A 102 20.81 -12.08 -4.42
N VAL A 103 20.86 -11.58 -5.66
CA VAL A 103 19.72 -10.89 -6.29
C VAL A 103 18.54 -11.84 -6.48
N TRP A 104 18.79 -13.09 -6.90
CA TRP A 104 17.76 -14.12 -7.06
C TRP A 104 17.06 -14.46 -5.75
N LEU A 105 17.81 -14.68 -4.66
CA LEU A 105 17.27 -14.93 -3.33
C LEU A 105 16.45 -13.73 -2.81
N SER A 106 16.98 -12.52 -3.01
CA SER A 106 16.31 -11.26 -2.62
C SER A 106 14.99 -11.08 -3.37
N TYR A 107 14.96 -11.41 -4.65
CA TYR A 107 13.75 -11.38 -5.46
C TYR A 107 12.69 -12.37 -4.96
N GLN A 108 13.08 -13.60 -4.60
CA GLN A 108 12.15 -14.56 -4.01
C GLN A 108 11.56 -14.06 -2.68
N LEU A 109 12.39 -13.45 -1.84
CA LEU A 109 11.93 -12.83 -0.60
C LEU A 109 10.91 -11.72 -0.88
N ALA A 110 11.20 -10.82 -1.81
CA ALA A 110 10.29 -9.74 -2.20
C ALA A 110 8.94 -10.28 -2.73
N GLN A 111 8.96 -11.33 -3.55
CA GLN A 111 7.73 -12.00 -4.00
C GLN A 111 6.97 -12.66 -2.84
N GLY A 112 7.69 -13.31 -1.92
CA GLY A 112 7.09 -13.94 -0.74
C GLY A 112 6.36 -12.94 0.16
N ILE A 113 6.95 -11.75 0.38
CA ILE A 113 6.34 -10.67 1.17
C ILE A 113 5.04 -10.21 0.50
N ARG A 114 5.08 -9.90 -0.80
CA ARG A 114 3.88 -9.47 -1.53
C ARG A 114 2.78 -10.51 -1.59
N HIS A 115 3.13 -11.77 -1.76
CA HIS A 115 2.13 -12.83 -1.76
C HIS A 115 1.46 -12.92 -0.38
N ALA A 116 2.22 -12.80 0.71
CA ALA A 116 1.66 -12.71 2.04
C ALA A 116 0.71 -11.51 2.18
N GLU A 117 1.11 -10.31 1.76
CA GLU A 117 0.24 -9.12 1.74
C GLU A 117 -1.06 -9.36 0.96
N SER A 118 -0.98 -9.96 -0.22
CA SER A 118 -2.16 -10.24 -1.05
C SER A 118 -3.13 -11.23 -0.39
N ILE A 119 -2.61 -12.22 0.34
CA ILE A 119 -3.44 -13.15 1.11
C ILE A 119 -4.12 -12.41 2.26
N LEU A 120 -3.42 -11.50 2.94
CA LEU A 120 -4.01 -10.71 4.02
C LEU A 120 -5.15 -9.81 3.51
N ASP A 121 -4.97 -9.18 2.34
CA ASP A 121 -6.03 -8.41 1.70
C ASP A 121 -7.22 -9.29 1.30
N ALA A 122 -6.95 -10.46 0.71
CA ALA A 122 -8.00 -11.42 0.35
C ALA A 122 -8.76 -11.94 1.58
N LEU A 123 -8.08 -12.17 2.71
CA LEU A 123 -8.70 -12.55 3.97
C LEU A 123 -9.58 -11.44 4.54
N ALA A 124 -9.13 -10.19 4.51
CA ALA A 124 -9.92 -9.05 4.96
C ALA A 124 -11.19 -8.87 4.12
N VAL A 125 -11.08 -8.99 2.78
CA VAL A 125 -12.22 -8.92 1.85
C VAL A 125 -13.16 -10.12 2.02
N SER A 126 -12.63 -11.32 2.25
CA SER A 126 -13.45 -12.52 2.50
C SER A 126 -14.21 -12.43 3.81
N ALA A 127 -13.57 -11.94 4.88
CA ALA A 127 -14.21 -11.75 6.18
C ALA A 127 -15.30 -10.66 6.14
N PHE A 128 -15.05 -9.59 5.38
CA PHE A 128 -15.96 -8.47 5.22
C PHE A 128 -16.14 -8.12 3.73
N PRO A 129 -17.00 -8.87 3.01
CA PRO A 129 -17.28 -8.63 1.60
C PRO A 129 -17.77 -7.21 1.38
N ASN A 130 -17.10 -6.47 0.50
CA ASN A 130 -17.41 -5.07 0.24
C ASN A 130 -17.27 -4.74 -1.25
N ARG A 131 -17.96 -3.68 -1.69
CA ARG A 131 -18.01 -3.23 -3.10
C ARG A 131 -16.97 -2.14 -3.41
N THR A 132 -16.01 -1.91 -2.51
CA THR A 132 -15.05 -0.82 -2.63
C THR A 132 -14.06 -1.12 -3.76
N GLN A 133 -13.93 -0.22 -4.72
CA GLN A 133 -12.95 -0.31 -5.80
C GLN A 133 -11.80 0.68 -5.58
N ASN A 134 -10.66 0.47 -6.22
CA ASN A 134 -9.66 1.53 -6.30
C ASN A 134 -10.18 2.63 -7.25
N ILE A 135 -10.10 3.89 -6.80
CA ILE A 135 -10.51 5.06 -7.58
C ILE A 135 -9.81 5.13 -8.95
N GLU A 136 -8.54 4.73 -9.02
CA GLU A 136 -7.75 4.73 -10.26
C GLU A 136 -8.33 3.76 -11.30
N GLU A 137 -8.78 2.58 -10.85
CA GLU A 137 -9.38 1.55 -11.70
C GLU A 137 -10.79 1.95 -12.18
N ALA A 138 -11.50 2.76 -11.39
CA ALA A 138 -12.87 3.18 -11.67
C ALA A 138 -13.02 4.46 -12.51
N THR A 139 -11.90 5.08 -12.93
CA THR A 139 -11.88 6.35 -13.68
C THR A 139 -12.86 6.38 -14.87
N ARG A 140 -12.96 5.27 -15.62
CA ARG A 140 -13.88 5.18 -16.77
C ARG A 140 -15.35 5.29 -16.35
N GLN A 141 -15.74 4.58 -15.29
CA GLN A 141 -17.11 4.55 -14.82
C GLN A 141 -17.53 5.90 -14.22
N ILE A 142 -16.63 6.54 -13.47
CA ILE A 142 -16.81 7.91 -12.95
C ILE A 142 -17.08 8.91 -14.10
N LYS A 143 -16.26 8.87 -15.15
CA LYS A 143 -16.43 9.74 -16.33
C LYS A 143 -17.77 9.53 -17.03
N ILE A 144 -18.25 8.28 -17.09
CA ILE A 144 -19.56 7.95 -17.67
C ILE A 144 -20.68 8.62 -16.86
N GLU A 145 -20.68 8.47 -15.54
CA GLU A 145 -21.74 9.03 -14.68
C GLU A 145 -21.75 10.56 -14.66
N ILE A 146 -20.58 11.22 -14.63
CA ILE A 146 -20.49 12.68 -14.75
C ILE A 146 -21.04 13.15 -16.11
N THR A 147 -20.66 12.46 -17.20
CA THR A 147 -21.14 12.80 -18.54
C THR A 147 -22.65 12.60 -18.66
N ARG A 148 -23.17 11.52 -18.06
CA ARG A 148 -24.59 11.20 -18.03
C ARG A 148 -25.38 12.26 -17.25
N SER A 149 -24.92 12.60 -16.05
CA SER A 149 -25.49 13.67 -15.23
C SER A 149 -25.58 14.99 -16.00
N ARG A 150 -24.47 15.40 -16.64
CA ARG A 150 -24.42 16.62 -17.45
C ARG A 150 -25.36 16.58 -18.66
N ARG A 151 -25.42 15.47 -19.39
CA ARG A 151 -26.25 15.34 -20.60
C ARG A 151 -27.74 15.36 -20.27
N TYR A 152 -28.13 14.67 -19.20
CA TYR A 152 -29.54 14.44 -18.87
C TYR A 152 -30.04 15.31 -17.71
N HIS A 153 -29.21 16.23 -17.21
CA HIS A 153 -29.50 17.07 -16.03
C HIS A 153 -30.00 16.25 -14.84
N ARG A 154 -29.40 15.07 -14.65
CA ARG A 154 -29.71 14.17 -13.53
C ARG A 154 -28.84 14.57 -12.35
N PRO A 155 -29.40 14.70 -11.13
CA PRO A 155 -28.61 15.11 -9.97
C PRO A 155 -27.55 14.04 -9.68
N LEU A 156 -26.35 14.47 -9.31
CA LEU A 156 -25.23 13.60 -8.98
C LEU A 156 -24.55 14.17 -7.73
N CYS A 157 -24.33 13.34 -6.72
CA CYS A 157 -23.62 13.74 -5.53
C CYS A 157 -22.37 12.90 -5.31
N LEU A 158 -21.36 13.53 -4.71
CA LEU A 158 -20.15 12.89 -4.23
C LEU A 158 -20.09 13.03 -2.71
N LEU A 159 -19.80 11.92 -2.05
CA LEU A 159 -19.67 11.85 -0.60
C LEU A 159 -18.28 11.33 -0.26
N ALA A 160 -17.47 12.16 0.38
CA ALA A 160 -16.18 11.77 0.94
C ALA A 160 -16.37 11.39 2.41
N MET A 161 -15.77 10.28 2.82
CA MET A 161 -15.81 9.74 4.18
C MET A 161 -14.41 9.35 4.63
N TYR A 162 -14.02 9.81 5.81
CA TYR A 162 -12.77 9.48 6.46
C TYR A 162 -13.05 8.79 7.80
N ALA A 163 -12.57 7.55 7.93
CA ALA A 163 -12.63 6.80 9.18
C ALA A 163 -11.32 6.98 9.93
N GLU A 164 -11.37 7.55 11.13
CA GLU A 164 -10.19 7.69 11.99
C GLU A 164 -9.94 6.36 12.72
N ILE A 165 -9.01 5.56 12.21
CA ILE A 165 -8.65 4.28 12.83
C ILE A 165 -7.56 4.53 13.87
N THR A 166 -7.98 4.75 15.12
CA THR A 166 -7.09 4.72 16.27
C THR A 166 -6.90 3.28 16.73
N VAL A 167 -5.67 2.77 16.63
CA VAL A 167 -5.31 1.48 17.22
C VAL A 167 -4.79 1.80 18.61
N ASP A 168 -5.47 1.37 19.67
CA ASP A 168 -4.97 1.50 21.04
C ASP A 168 -3.79 0.54 21.22
N VAL A 169 -2.58 1.09 21.39
CA VAL A 169 -1.32 0.33 21.42
C VAL A 169 -0.83 0.20 22.86
N SER A 170 -1.60 -0.47 23.70
CA SER A 170 -1.08 -0.95 24.98
C SER A 170 -0.38 -2.31 24.80
N ALA A 171 0.95 -2.27 24.87
CA ALA A 171 1.94 -3.36 25.03
C ALA A 171 2.41 -4.17 23.79
N THR A 172 3.74 -4.14 23.60
CA THR A 172 4.63 -4.97 22.74
C THR A 172 4.97 -4.40 21.34
N ARG A 173 5.97 -3.51 21.31
CA ARG A 173 6.40 -2.64 20.19
C ARG A 173 6.93 -3.31 18.90
N LEU A 174 7.04 -4.63 18.81
CA LEU A 174 7.51 -5.33 17.60
C LEU A 174 6.45 -6.23 16.96
N ILE A 175 5.56 -6.81 17.75
CA ILE A 175 4.37 -7.51 17.26
C ILE A 175 3.30 -6.50 16.80
N SER A 176 3.38 -5.27 17.31
CA SER A 176 2.44 -4.19 17.01
C SER A 176 2.37 -3.81 15.53
N GLY A 177 3.46 -3.84 14.77
CA GLY A 177 3.46 -3.34 13.38
C GLY A 177 2.58 -4.15 12.43
N ILE A 178 2.77 -5.48 12.41
CA ILE A 178 1.97 -6.38 11.59
C ILE A 178 0.53 -6.43 12.10
N GLN A 179 0.33 -6.47 13.42
CA GLN A 179 -1.01 -6.44 14.00
C GLN A 179 -1.76 -5.16 13.68
N GLN A 180 -1.09 -4.01 13.71
CA GLN A 180 -1.66 -2.72 13.32
C GLN A 180 -2.08 -2.73 11.85
N ASP A 181 -1.23 -3.24 10.95
CA ASP A 181 -1.57 -3.31 9.53
C ASP A 181 -2.77 -4.24 9.28
N LEU A 182 -2.79 -5.39 9.96
CA LEU A 182 -3.94 -6.30 9.92
C LEU A 182 -5.22 -5.61 10.43
N THR A 183 -5.19 -5.06 11.64
CA THR A 183 -6.35 -4.38 12.22
C THR A 183 -6.84 -3.27 11.31
N LYS A 184 -5.94 -2.47 10.71
CA LYS A 184 -6.31 -1.46 9.72
C LYS A 184 -7.02 -2.06 8.52
N ARG A 185 -6.46 -3.10 7.89
CA ARG A 185 -7.07 -3.76 6.70
C ARG A 185 -8.45 -4.32 7.02
N PHE A 186 -8.61 -5.00 8.16
CA PHE A 186 -9.89 -5.54 8.59
C PHE A 186 -10.90 -4.43 8.94
N SER A 187 -10.49 -3.39 9.66
CA SER A 187 -11.33 -2.22 9.97
C SER A 187 -11.81 -1.54 8.69
N PHE A 188 -10.92 -1.32 7.72
CA PHE A 188 -11.27 -0.76 6.43
C PHE A 188 -12.21 -1.65 5.62
N ALA A 189 -11.97 -2.97 5.58
CA ALA A 189 -12.87 -3.91 4.91
C ALA A 189 -14.25 -3.91 5.57
N ARG A 190 -14.30 -3.84 6.91
CA ARG A 190 -15.54 -3.75 7.68
C ARG A 190 -16.30 -2.46 7.40
N VAL A 191 -15.63 -1.31 7.40
CA VAL A 191 -16.27 -0.02 7.04
C VAL A 191 -16.81 -0.08 5.61
N GLY A 192 -16.01 -0.61 4.67
CA GLY A 192 -16.44 -0.80 3.28
C GLY A 192 -17.68 -1.69 3.16
N GLN A 193 -17.78 -2.74 3.97
CA GLN A 193 -18.96 -3.61 4.02
C GLN A 193 -20.18 -2.83 4.53
N VAL A 194 -20.04 -2.11 5.64
CA VAL A 194 -21.15 -1.31 6.21
C VAL A 194 -21.63 -0.26 5.21
N ILE A 195 -20.70 0.43 4.52
CA ILE A 195 -21.05 1.34 3.43
C ILE A 195 -21.83 0.59 2.35
N GLY A 196 -21.31 -0.54 1.88
CA GLY A 196 -21.91 -1.35 0.83
C GLY A 196 -23.34 -1.83 1.13
N GLU A 197 -23.67 -2.06 2.40
CA GLU A 197 -25.00 -2.45 2.87
C GLU A 197 -26.03 -1.30 2.87
N HIS A 198 -25.58 -0.04 2.90
CA HIS A 198 -26.45 1.13 3.07
C HIS A 198 -26.65 1.98 1.80
N ILE A 199 -25.85 1.71 0.78
CA ILE A 199 -25.90 2.35 -0.54
C ILE A 199 -26.73 1.53 -1.53
N ARG A 200 -27.16 2.16 -2.63
CA ARG A 200 -27.87 1.49 -3.71
C ARG A 200 -26.91 0.69 -4.59
N GLN A 201 -27.45 -0.17 -5.44
CA GLN A 201 -26.67 -0.90 -6.45
C GLN A 201 -26.04 0.05 -7.49
N THR A 202 -26.74 1.15 -7.81
CA THR A 202 -26.28 2.19 -8.74
C THR A 202 -25.18 3.07 -8.15
N ASP A 203 -25.10 3.17 -6.83
CA ASP A 203 -24.07 3.94 -6.16
C ASP A 203 -22.74 3.19 -6.26
N MET A 204 -21.67 3.97 -6.38
CA MET A 204 -20.31 3.46 -6.55
C MET A 204 -19.46 3.85 -5.36
N VAL A 205 -18.64 2.93 -4.86
CA VAL A 205 -17.75 3.18 -3.71
C VAL A 205 -16.32 2.95 -4.14
N PHE A 206 -15.48 3.93 -3.84
CA PHE A 206 -14.07 3.92 -4.13
C PHE A 206 -13.24 4.14 -2.87
N ARG A 207 -12.00 3.69 -2.91
CA ARG A 207 -10.95 4.08 -1.97
C ARG A 207 -9.93 4.94 -2.70
N ASP A 208 -9.67 6.11 -2.14
CA ASP A 208 -8.63 7.03 -2.56
C ASP A 208 -7.28 6.70 -1.88
N GLN A 209 -6.17 7.22 -2.40
CA GLN A 209 -4.80 7.06 -1.90
C GLN A 209 -4.66 7.50 -0.44
N ASN A 210 -5.48 8.45 0.01
CA ASN A 210 -5.54 8.92 1.40
C ASN A 210 -6.39 8.03 2.32
N ASN A 211 -6.72 6.80 1.89
CA ASN A 211 -7.62 5.86 2.58
C ASN A 211 -9.01 6.44 2.92
N ARG A 212 -9.46 7.41 2.11
CA ARG A 212 -10.82 7.95 2.18
C ARG A 212 -11.75 7.07 1.37
N PHE A 213 -12.96 6.86 1.88
CA PHE A 213 -14.04 6.29 1.09
C PHE A 213 -14.71 7.40 0.30
N VAL A 214 -14.85 7.20 -1.00
CA VAL A 214 -15.54 8.12 -1.90
C VAL A 214 -16.75 7.39 -2.44
N ILE A 215 -17.93 7.96 -2.25
CA ILE A 215 -19.18 7.39 -2.76
C ILE A 215 -19.73 8.34 -3.82
N LEU A 216 -19.88 7.83 -5.04
CA LEU A 216 -20.56 8.54 -6.11
C LEU A 216 -22.00 8.04 -6.17
N CYS A 217 -22.95 8.96 -6.00
CA CYS A 217 -24.38 8.68 -5.92
C CYS A 217 -25.11 9.29 -7.13
N PRO A 218 -25.31 8.53 -8.22
CA PRO A 218 -26.16 8.95 -9.33
C PRO A 218 -27.60 9.19 -8.88
N GLU A 219 -28.28 10.10 -9.57
CA GLU A 219 -29.69 10.45 -9.32
C GLU A 219 -29.98 10.83 -7.86
N THR A 220 -29.01 11.47 -7.20
CA THR A 220 -29.08 11.85 -5.79
C THR A 220 -28.78 13.33 -5.63
N ASN A 221 -29.67 14.06 -4.95
CA ASN A 221 -29.48 15.47 -4.62
C ASN A 221 -28.73 15.64 -3.30
N TYR A 222 -28.34 16.88 -3.01
CA TYR A 222 -27.54 17.23 -1.84
C TYR A 222 -28.18 16.83 -0.49
N GLN A 223 -29.49 17.07 -0.32
CA GLN A 223 -30.17 16.72 0.93
C GLN A 223 -30.23 15.20 1.16
N SER A 224 -30.46 14.43 0.08
CA SER A 224 -30.51 12.98 0.13
C SER A 224 -29.13 12.38 0.40
N SER A 225 -28.07 12.96 -0.18
CA SER A 225 -26.70 12.50 0.09
C SER A 225 -26.26 12.80 1.52
N GLN A 226 -26.64 13.95 2.11
CA GLN A 226 -26.43 14.21 3.54
C GLN A 226 -27.15 13.21 4.44
N SER A 227 -28.39 12.86 4.11
CA SER A 227 -29.17 11.87 4.86
C SER A 227 -28.53 10.47 4.78
N LEU A 228 -28.06 10.08 3.59
CA LEU A 228 -27.27 8.86 3.38
C LEU A 228 -25.99 8.87 4.21
N ALA A 229 -25.25 9.98 4.21
CA ALA A 229 -24.02 10.12 4.96
C ALA A 229 -24.21 9.93 6.47
N ARG A 230 -25.25 10.57 7.04
CA ARG A 230 -25.61 10.41 8.45
C ARG A 230 -25.95 8.96 8.77
N ARG A 231 -26.77 8.30 7.95
CA ARG A 231 -27.15 6.90 8.14
C ARG A 231 -25.92 5.97 8.12
N ILE A 232 -25.02 6.16 7.16
CA ILE A 232 -23.77 5.39 7.08
C ILE A 232 -22.89 5.66 8.31
N SER A 233 -22.72 6.92 8.71
CA SER A 233 -21.89 7.28 9.86
C SER A 233 -22.40 6.64 11.16
N PHE A 234 -23.72 6.63 11.36
CA PHE A 234 -24.35 5.99 12.51
C PHE A 234 -24.14 4.47 12.47
N ALA A 235 -24.38 3.84 11.32
CA ALA A 235 -24.21 2.39 11.17
C ALA A 235 -22.75 1.96 11.34
N VAL A 236 -21.78 2.76 10.90
CA VAL A 236 -20.36 2.47 11.13
C VAL A 236 -20.03 2.57 12.60
N ARG A 237 -20.46 3.64 13.29
CA ARG A 237 -20.25 3.80 14.73
C ARG A 237 -20.83 2.62 15.51
N GLU A 238 -22.06 2.22 15.18
CA GLU A 238 -22.74 1.10 15.82
C GLU A 238 -22.03 -0.23 15.58
N LYS A 239 -21.64 -0.53 14.33
CA LYS A 239 -21.06 -1.83 13.97
C LYS A 239 -19.56 -1.98 14.23
N THR A 240 -18.85 -0.87 14.42
CA THR A 240 -17.38 -0.87 14.50
C THR A 240 -16.80 -0.05 15.64
N GLY A 241 -17.60 0.80 16.29
CA GLY A 241 -17.13 1.78 17.28
C GLY A 241 -16.35 2.96 16.69
N MET A 242 -16.12 3.00 15.37
CA MET A 242 -15.35 4.06 14.72
C MET A 242 -16.22 5.27 14.37
N GLU A 243 -15.67 6.46 14.56
CA GLU A 243 -16.27 7.70 14.08
C GLU A 243 -15.82 8.00 12.64
N ILE A 244 -16.76 8.44 11.82
CA ILE A 244 -16.51 8.85 10.44
C ILE A 244 -16.78 10.35 10.31
N SER A 245 -15.77 11.07 9.82
CA SER A 245 -15.94 12.42 9.29
C SER A 245 -16.37 12.33 7.83
N TRP A 246 -17.31 13.17 7.40
CA TRP A 246 -17.84 13.11 6.04
C TRP A 246 -18.13 14.50 5.47
N GLY A 247 -18.08 14.59 4.14
CA GLY A 247 -18.33 15.80 3.37
C GLY A 247 -19.09 15.47 2.10
N SER A 248 -20.16 16.22 1.81
CA SER A 248 -21.01 16.00 0.65
C SER A 248 -20.92 17.18 -0.33
N VAL A 249 -21.04 16.87 -1.62
CA VAL A 249 -20.93 17.81 -2.74
C VAL A 249 -21.90 17.41 -3.85
N ALA A 250 -22.54 18.39 -4.47
CA ALA A 250 -23.46 18.20 -5.58
C ALA A 250 -22.85 18.68 -6.90
N PHE A 251 -23.00 17.86 -7.95
CA PHE A 251 -22.68 18.22 -9.32
C PHE A 251 -23.97 18.65 -10.06
N PRO A 252 -23.93 19.71 -10.89
CA PRO A 252 -22.78 20.55 -11.22
C PRO A 252 -22.61 21.79 -10.31
N ASP A 253 -23.47 21.97 -9.30
CA ASP A 253 -23.56 23.22 -8.53
C ASP A 253 -22.27 23.60 -7.79
N ASP A 254 -21.55 22.62 -7.26
CA ASP A 254 -20.33 22.85 -6.50
C ASP A 254 -19.05 22.77 -7.35
N ALA A 255 -19.05 21.98 -8.43
CA ALA A 255 -17.90 21.83 -9.32
C ALA A 255 -18.26 21.18 -10.67
N LEU A 256 -17.39 21.35 -11.68
CA LEU A 256 -17.62 20.94 -13.06
C LEU A 256 -16.88 19.67 -13.50
N ASN A 257 -15.94 19.17 -12.69
CA ASN A 257 -15.20 17.93 -12.96
C ASN A 257 -15.05 17.12 -11.66
N PHE A 258 -14.58 15.88 -11.80
CA PHE A 258 -14.46 14.96 -10.67
C PHE A 258 -13.42 15.38 -9.63
N ASP A 259 -12.29 15.89 -10.10
CA ASP A 259 -11.15 16.23 -9.25
C ASP A 259 -11.53 17.41 -8.34
N ASP A 260 -12.17 18.43 -8.90
CA ASP A 260 -12.71 19.57 -8.15
C ASP A 260 -13.80 19.14 -7.15
N LEU A 261 -14.69 18.20 -7.51
CA LEU A 261 -15.68 17.65 -6.58
C LEU A 261 -15.00 16.98 -5.37
N MET A 262 -13.88 16.29 -5.60
CA MET A 262 -13.11 15.65 -4.54
C MET A 262 -12.51 16.68 -3.58
N ASP A 263 -11.92 17.74 -4.13
CA ASP A 263 -11.30 18.81 -3.35
C ASP A 263 -12.34 19.56 -2.50
N VAL A 264 -13.49 19.88 -3.09
CA VAL A 264 -14.61 20.48 -2.35
C VAL A 264 -15.14 19.51 -1.28
N ALA A 265 -15.22 18.21 -1.57
CA ALA A 265 -15.70 17.22 -0.58
C ALA A 265 -14.71 17.08 0.58
N ALA A 266 -13.41 17.13 0.28
CA ALA A 266 -12.33 17.08 1.26
C ALA A 266 -12.35 18.30 2.19
N THR A 267 -12.54 19.51 1.65
CA THR A 267 -12.66 20.73 2.47
C THR A 267 -13.91 20.73 3.35
N ARG A 268 -14.97 20.04 2.91
CA ARG A 268 -16.23 19.86 3.66
C ARG A 268 -16.22 18.66 4.60
N LEU A 269 -15.10 17.97 4.80
CA LEU A 269 -14.98 16.93 5.82
C LEU A 269 -15.16 17.55 7.21
N ALA A 270 -16.41 17.61 7.66
CA ALA A 270 -16.73 18.03 9.00
C ALA A 270 -16.42 16.86 9.94
N ARG A 271 -15.66 17.13 11.01
CA ARG A 271 -15.68 16.24 12.18
C ARG A 271 -17.12 16.15 12.67
N PRO A 272 -17.63 14.96 13.04
CA PRO A 272 -18.95 14.85 13.63
C PRO A 272 -18.98 15.71 14.90
N LYS A 273 -19.61 16.89 14.83
CA LYS A 273 -20.05 17.58 16.03
C LYS A 273 -21.18 16.73 16.59
N MET A 274 -20.98 16.21 17.80
CA MET A 274 -22.07 15.63 18.59
C MET A 274 -23.22 16.64 18.57
N VAL A 275 -24.35 16.23 17.99
CA VAL A 275 -25.61 16.92 18.22
C VAL A 275 -25.93 16.62 19.67
N GLU A 276 -25.67 17.57 20.56
CA GLU A 276 -26.34 17.59 21.88
C GLU A 276 -27.84 17.51 21.60
N GLU A 277 -28.49 16.50 22.17
CA GLU A 277 -29.94 16.46 22.25
C GLU A 277 -30.41 17.78 22.86
N GLU A 278 -31.21 18.55 22.12
CA GLU A 278 -31.93 19.69 22.70
C GLU A 278 -32.80 19.14 23.85
N PRO A 279 -32.62 19.62 25.10
CA PRO A 279 -33.47 19.22 26.20
C PRO A 279 -34.88 19.76 25.97
N GLY A 280 -35.86 18.87 26.20
CA GLY A 280 -37.27 19.06 25.88
C GLY A 280 -37.84 20.42 26.25
N VAL A 281 -38.58 20.98 25.30
CA VAL A 281 -39.53 22.07 25.56
C VAL A 281 -40.65 21.49 26.44
N GLN A 282 -40.65 21.91 27.70
CA GLN A 282 -41.78 21.74 28.61
C GLN A 282 -43.00 22.46 28.02
N VAL A 283 -44.08 21.72 27.84
CA VAL A 283 -45.40 22.29 27.59
C VAL A 283 -46.02 22.55 28.97
N GLU A 284 -46.00 23.79 29.41
CA GLU A 284 -46.92 24.31 30.43
C GLU A 284 -48.12 24.95 29.71
N ALA A 285 -49.29 24.33 29.88
CA ALA A 285 -50.60 24.97 30.01
C ALA A 285 -51.60 23.94 30.57
#